data_AF-A0A2N2XNW1-F1
#
_entry.id   AF-A0A2N2XNW1-F1
#
_cell.length_a   1.000
_cell.length_b   1.000
_cell.length_c   1.000
_cell.angle_alpha   90.00
_cell.angle_beta   90.00
_cell.angle_gamma   90.00
#
_symmetry.space_group_name_H-M   'P 1'
#
loop_
_entity.id
_entity.type
_entity.pdbx_description
1 polymer ?
#
loop_
_entity_poly.entity_id
_entity_poly.type
_entity_poly.pdbx_seq_one_letter_code
_entity_poly.pdbx_strand_id
1 'polypeptide(L)' 'FPVQQFRDAEPSEFCINYLAEAFEGDEIELLCSSAEGFPVMKIGGRRLADQKLIFTSEIVWR' A
#
# COMPACT_ATOMS: atom_id res chain seq x y z
N PHE A 1 15.81 -10.08 10.28
CA PHE A 1 14.79 -9.02 10.42
C PHE A 1 14.54 -8.41 9.04
N PRO A 2 13.34 -8.58 8.44
CA PRO A 2 13.05 -8.18 7.06
C PRO A 2 13.24 -6.68 6.79
N VAL A 3 13.28 -5.84 7.83
CA VAL A 3 13.52 -4.39 7.75
C VAL A 3 14.84 -4.02 7.06
N GLN A 4 15.92 -4.80 7.23
CA GLN A 4 17.19 -4.51 6.56
C GLN A 4 17.15 -4.78 5.04
N GLN A 5 16.37 -5.75 4.59
CA GLN A 5 16.30 -6.14 3.17
C GLN A 5 15.63 -5.07 2.32
N PHE A 6 14.66 -4.32 2.86
CA PHE A 6 14.04 -3.19 2.16
C PHE A 6 14.88 -1.92 2.16
N ARG A 7 15.87 -1.78 3.06
CA ARG A 7 16.69 -0.57 3.18
C ARG A 7 17.65 -0.40 2.00
N ASP A 8 18.18 -1.52 1.51
CA ASP A 8 19.18 -1.54 0.45
C ASP A 8 18.58 -1.95 -0.91
N ALA A 9 17.27 -2.21 -0.96
CA ALA A 9 16.53 -2.61 -2.16
C ALA A 9 15.80 -1.41 -2.79
N GLU A 10 15.63 -1.44 -4.10
CA GLU A 10 14.90 -0.42 -4.87
C GLU A 10 13.53 -0.96 -5.33
N PRO A 11 12.49 -0.13 -5.40
CA PRO A 11 11.20 -0.55 -5.96
C PRO A 11 11.37 -0.86 -7.45
N SER A 12 11.17 -2.12 -7.81
CA SER A 12 11.30 -2.64 -9.17
C SER A 12 9.99 -2.63 -9.95
N GLU A 13 8.87 -2.88 -9.26
CA GLU A 13 7.54 -2.91 -9.87
C GLU A 13 6.53 -2.27 -8.91
N PHE A 14 5.60 -1.49 -9.48
CA PHE A 14 4.53 -0.82 -8.76
C PHE A 14 3.21 -1.05 -9.50
N CYS A 15 2.26 -1.71 -8.83
CA CYS A 15 0.90 -1.91 -9.34
C CYS A 15 -0.09 -1.24 -8.42
N ILE A 16 -1.06 -0.51 -8.97
CA ILE A 16 -2.14 0.13 -8.22
C ILE A 16 -3.50 -0.21 -8.82
N ASN A 17 -4.44 -0.58 -7.94
CA ASN A 17 -5.83 -0.84 -8.26
C ASN A 17 -6.70 0.23 -7.60
N TYR A 18 -7.31 1.09 -8.41
CA TYR A 18 -8.28 2.08 -7.95
C TYR A 18 -9.65 1.42 -7.82
N LEU A 19 -10.26 1.55 -6.64
CA LEU A 19 -11.51 0.89 -6.27
C LEU A 19 -12.66 1.88 -6.08
N ALA A 20 -12.35 3.13 -5.71
CA ALA A 20 -13.32 4.20 -5.54
C ALA A 20 -12.65 5.59 -5.65
N GLU A 21 -13.44 6.62 -5.90
CA GLU A 21 -13.00 8.02 -5.85
C GLU A 21 -13.08 8.57 -4.43
N ALA A 22 -12.14 9.44 -4.03
CA ALA A 22 -12.18 10.23 -2.79
C ALA A 22 -12.36 11.72 -3.11
N PHE A 23 -13.00 12.44 -2.19
CA PHE A 23 -13.39 13.84 -2.34
C PHE A 23 -12.74 14.72 -1.26
N GLU A 24 -12.80 16.04 -1.48
CA GLU A 24 -12.33 17.01 -0.50
C GLU A 24 -13.05 16.82 0.85
N GLY A 25 -12.27 16.73 1.94
CA GLY A 25 -12.78 16.48 3.28
C GLY A 25 -12.86 15.00 3.69
N ASP A 26 -12.64 14.05 2.77
CA ASP A 26 -12.54 12.64 3.15
C ASP A 26 -11.26 12.38 3.95
N GLU A 27 -11.40 11.80 5.14
CA GLU A 27 -10.26 11.27 5.90
C GLU A 27 -9.91 9.86 5.40
N ILE A 28 -8.67 9.69 4.93
CA ILE A 28 -8.15 8.44 4.40
C ILE A 28 -7.06 7.89 5.34
N GLU A 29 -7.29 6.69 5.87
CA GLU A 29 -6.28 5.90 6.58
C GLU A 29 -5.39 5.17 5.58
N LEU A 30 -4.07 5.33 5.74
CA LEU A 30 -3.07 4.58 4.97
C LEU A 30 -2.75 3.27 5.66
N LEU A 31 -2.95 2.17 4.93
CA LEU A 31 -2.67 0.81 5.38
C LEU A 31 -1.36 0.35 4.74
N CYS A 32 -0.50 -0.27 5.54
CA CYS A 32 0.74 -0.89 5.06
C CYS A 32 0.92 -2.25 5.71
N SER A 33 1.25 -3.26 4.89
CA SER A 33 1.62 -4.58 5.37
C SER A 33 2.75 -5.14 4.52
N SER A 34 3.76 -5.70 5.16
CA SER A 34 4.67 -6.63 4.47
C SER A 34 3.88 -7.91 4.21
N ALA A 35 3.83 -8.38 2.96
CA ALA A 35 3.39 -9.75 2.72
C ALA A 35 4.34 -10.71 3.47
N GLU A 36 3.87 -11.90 3.84
CA GLU A 36 4.72 -12.95 4.42
C GLU A 36 5.77 -13.40 3.38
N GLY A 37 6.85 -12.64 3.26
CA GLY A 37 7.89 -12.84 2.26
C GLY A 37 8.34 -11.52 1.64
N PHE A 38 9.61 -11.18 1.85
CA PHE A 38 10.32 -10.29 0.93
C PHE A 38 10.23 -10.89 -0.49
N PRO A 39 10.01 -10.07 -1.55
CA PRO A 39 10.18 -8.62 -1.59
C PRO A 39 8.90 -7.79 -1.76
N VAL A 40 7.74 -8.24 -1.29
CA VAL A 40 6.46 -7.57 -1.61
C VAL A 40 5.93 -6.77 -0.43
N MET A 41 5.65 -5.49 -0.68
CA MET A 41 4.93 -4.60 0.24
C MET A 41 3.54 -4.31 -0.33
N LYS A 42 2.51 -4.45 0.50
CA LYS A 42 1.13 -4.10 0.15
C LYS A 42 0.74 -2.81 0.86
N ILE A 43 0.25 -1.84 0.11
CA ILE A 43 -0.29 -0.59 0.62
C ILE A 43 -1.75 -0.42 0.20
N GLY A 44 -2.50 0.36 0.95
CA GLY A 44 -3.87 0.72 0.58
C GLY A 44 -4.35 1.98 1.26
N GLY A 45 -5.42 2.55 0.73
CA GLY A 45 -6.13 3.67 1.34
C GLY A 45 -7.54 3.26 1.70
N ARG A 46 -7.95 3.50 2.95
CA ARG A 46 -9.32 3.26 3.43
C ARG A 46 -9.93 4.57 3.90
N ARG A 47 -11.11 4.90 3.38
CA ARG A 47 -11.86 6.05 3.90
C ARG A 47 -12.43 5.73 5.27
N LEU A 48 -12.23 6.63 6.23
CA LEU A 48 -12.65 6.41 7.61
C LEU A 48 -14.18 6.47 7.79
N ALA A 49 -14.85 7.36 7.04
CA ALA A 49 -16.28 7.60 7.16
C ALA A 49 -17.15 6.35 6.90
N ASP A 50 -16.76 5.51 5.94
CA ASP A 50 -17.53 4.34 5.51
C ASP A 50 -16.70 3.04 5.48
N GLN A 51 -15.44 3.10 5.91
CA GLN A 51 -14.48 1.99 5.89
C GLN A 51 -14.23 1.42 4.49
N LYS A 52 -14.56 2.17 3.43
CA LYS A 52 -14.41 1.72 2.04
C LYS A 52 -12.95 1.82 1.58
N LEU A 53 -12.47 0.77 0.92
CA LEU A 53 -11.18 0.81 0.25
C LEU A 53 -11.26 1.70 -1.00
N ILE A 54 -10.32 2.65 -1.09
CA ILE A 54 -10.20 3.61 -2.18
C ILE A 54 -9.21 3.10 -3.21
N PHE A 55 -8.09 2.55 -2.76
CA PHE A 55 -7.11 1.88 -3.60
C PHE A 55 -6.38 0.78 -2.82
N THR A 56 -5.82 -0.15 -3.57
CA THR A 56 -4.80 -1.10 -3.09
C THR A 56 -3.62 -1.07 -4.03
N SER A 57 -2.43 -1.36 -3.54
CA SER A 57 -1.22 -1.41 -4.36
C SER A 57 -0.23 -2.42 -3.81
N GLU A 58 0.52 -3.01 -4.72
CA GLU A 58 1.63 -3.91 -4.42
C GLU A 58 2.91 -3.31 -5.01
N ILE A 59 3.96 -3.32 -4.19
CA ILE A 59 5.30 -2.83 -4.53
C ILE A 59 6.28 -3.98 -4.38
N VAL A 60 6.98 -4.31 -5.45
CA VAL A 60 8.02 -5.34 -5.48
C VAL A 60 9.39 -4.67 -5.37
N TRP A 61 10.18 -5.06 -4.38
CA TRP A 61 11.51 -4.51 -4.12
C TRP A 61 12.61 -5.47 -4.66
N ARG A 62 13.77 -4.97 -5.08
CA ARG A 62 14.90 -5.82 -5.53
C ARG A 62 16.23 -5.27 -5.06
#